data_AF-A0AAD8WWF4-F1
#
_entry.id   AF-A0AAD8WWF4-F1
#
_cell.length_a   1.000
_cell.length_b   1.000
_cell.length_c   1.000
_cell.angle_alpha   90.00
_cell.angle_beta   90.00
_cell.angle_gamma   90.00
#
_symmetry.space_group_name_H-M   'P 1'
#
loop_
_entity.id
_entity.type
_entity.pdbx_description
1 polymer ?
#
loop_
_entity_poly.entity_id
_entity_poly.type
_entity_poly.pdbx_seq_one_letter_code
_entity_poly.pdbx_strand_id
1 'polypeptide(L)'
;MEDTEADQRHLFRVGISRGDESVSGLGESGRSFGFGCTGKLSHHGKFFDYGAKFGVGDTIVCAVDLDSKPMASIGFAKNGEWLGFAQCFNASETGLGLMQFSREDGLEPVEGYEPWTSAFADGNAVSGPVFAQQGECELLMMVGLPAAGKTTWAEKWVKEHPEKRFVLLGTNLALDQMKVSFVLPLSKDVPGSVEPFDEVYC
;
A
#
# COMPACT_ATOMS: atom_id res chain seq x y z
N MET A 1 7.22 -12.62 -26.00
CA MET A 1 6.71 -11.86 -24.85
C MET A 1 6.56 -10.44 -25.36
N GLU A 2 5.32 -9.98 -25.56
CA GLU A 2 5.09 -8.58 -25.94
C GLU A 2 5.49 -7.69 -24.76
N ASP A 3 6.11 -6.58 -25.10
CA ASP A 3 6.55 -5.56 -24.18
C ASP A 3 5.32 -4.98 -23.47
N THR A 4 5.36 -4.86 -22.13
CA THR A 4 4.28 -4.23 -21.37
C THR A 4 3.96 -2.85 -21.96
N GLU A 5 2.69 -2.56 -22.23
CA GLU A 5 2.26 -1.27 -22.80
C GLU A 5 2.83 -0.09 -22.00
N ALA A 6 3.18 1.01 -22.67
CA ALA A 6 3.88 2.12 -22.03
C ALA A 6 3.10 2.75 -20.87
N ASP A 7 1.76 2.71 -20.92
CA ASP A 7 0.86 3.21 -19.86
C ASP A 7 0.72 2.25 -18.66
N GLN A 8 1.36 1.09 -18.74
CA GLN A 8 1.41 0.06 -17.69
C GLN A 8 2.80 -0.07 -17.04
N ARG A 9 3.76 0.77 -17.46
CA ARG A 9 5.10 0.83 -16.86
C ARG A 9 5.14 1.90 -15.77
N HIS A 10 5.97 1.67 -14.74
CA HIS A 10 6.21 2.62 -13.64
C HIS A 10 4.95 3.03 -12.87
N LEU A 11 4.10 2.04 -12.54
CA LEU A 11 2.90 2.27 -11.76
C LEU A 11 3.24 2.80 -10.36
N PHE A 12 2.60 3.89 -9.99
CA PHE A 12 2.75 4.52 -8.68
C PHE A 12 1.39 4.57 -7.96
N ARG A 13 1.44 4.45 -6.62
CA ARG A 13 0.26 4.37 -5.76
C ARG A 13 0.49 5.17 -4.49
N VAL A 14 -0.51 5.95 -4.09
CA VAL A 14 -0.53 6.70 -2.84
C VAL A 14 -1.69 6.25 -1.98
N GLY A 15 -1.60 6.39 -0.67
CA GLY A 15 -2.70 6.07 0.20
C GLY A 15 -2.24 5.76 1.61
N ILE A 16 -3.07 4.99 2.31
CA ILE A 16 -2.91 4.74 3.73
C ILE A 16 -3.07 3.26 4.05
N SER A 17 -2.45 2.84 5.13
CA SER A 17 -2.66 1.55 5.77
C SER A 17 -2.85 1.77 7.26
N ARG A 18 -3.48 0.81 7.94
CA ARG A 18 -3.46 0.78 9.39
C ARG A 18 -2.09 0.33 9.89
N GLY A 19 -1.58 0.99 10.93
CA GLY A 19 -0.28 0.70 11.52
C GLY A 19 -0.16 -0.65 12.22
N ASP A 20 -1.27 -1.38 12.40
CA ASP A 20 -1.29 -2.75 12.93
C ASP A 20 -1.23 -3.83 11.84
N GLU A 21 -1.07 -3.45 10.58
CA GLU A 21 -0.81 -4.40 9.50
C GLU A 21 0.68 -4.63 9.26
N SER A 22 1.00 -5.85 8.81
CA SER A 22 2.30 -6.14 8.21
C SER A 22 2.51 -5.26 6.98
N VAL A 23 3.73 -4.74 6.82
CA VAL A 23 4.12 -3.95 5.65
C VAL A 23 3.90 -4.79 4.39
N SER A 24 2.91 -4.39 3.59
CA SER A 24 2.50 -5.00 2.32
C SER A 24 2.26 -3.90 1.29
N GLY A 25 1.97 -4.25 0.03
CA GLY A 25 1.63 -3.24 -0.96
C GLY A 25 0.36 -2.48 -0.56
N LEU A 26 0.35 -1.16 -0.70
CA LEU A 26 -0.81 -0.32 -0.42
C LEU A 26 -2.06 -0.86 -1.14
N GLY A 27 -3.15 -1.13 -0.42
CA GLY A 27 -4.40 -1.65 -1.00
C GLY A 27 -4.47 -3.17 -1.21
N GLU A 28 -3.43 -3.94 -0.84
CA GLU A 28 -3.47 -5.41 -0.89
C GLU A 28 -4.33 -6.01 0.24
N SER A 29 -4.34 -5.35 1.39
CA SER A 29 -5.06 -5.79 2.57
C SER A 29 -6.44 -5.14 2.71
N GLY A 30 -7.20 -5.64 3.68
CA GLY A 30 -8.49 -5.05 4.05
C GLY A 30 -8.41 -3.81 4.91
N ARG A 31 -7.22 -3.44 5.38
CA ARG A 31 -7.01 -2.23 6.18
C ARG A 31 -6.04 -1.27 5.52
N SER A 32 -5.82 -1.46 4.22
CA SER A 32 -5.08 -0.54 3.37
C SER A 32 -5.91 -0.13 2.15
N PHE A 33 -5.68 1.11 1.75
CA PHE A 33 -6.31 1.77 0.63
C PHE A 33 -5.23 2.45 -0.18
N GLY A 34 -5.23 2.24 -1.50
CA GLY A 34 -4.28 2.91 -2.38
C GLY A 34 -4.93 3.42 -3.65
N PHE A 35 -4.65 4.65 -4.03
CA PHE A 35 -5.04 5.25 -5.30
C PHE A 35 -3.85 5.21 -6.26
N GLY A 36 -4.02 4.51 -7.39
CA GLY A 36 -2.99 4.31 -8.40
C GLY A 36 -3.07 5.31 -9.55
N CYS A 37 -1.93 5.57 -10.19
CA CYS A 37 -1.79 6.47 -11.35
C CYS A 37 -2.71 6.14 -12.53
N THR A 38 -3.26 4.92 -12.58
CA THR A 38 -4.25 4.46 -13.56
C THR A 38 -5.67 4.92 -13.27
N GLY A 39 -5.90 5.71 -12.21
CA GLY A 39 -7.23 6.20 -11.82
C GLY A 39 -8.03 5.19 -10.99
N LYS A 40 -7.38 4.14 -10.51
CA LYS A 40 -8.03 3.05 -9.79
C LYS A 40 -7.76 3.11 -8.28
N LEU A 41 -8.79 2.87 -7.49
CA LEU A 41 -8.68 2.55 -6.08
C LEU A 41 -8.30 1.07 -5.92
N SER A 42 -7.40 0.77 -5.00
CA SER A 42 -6.97 -0.56 -4.61
C SER A 42 -7.32 -0.81 -3.15
N HIS A 43 -8.02 -1.90 -2.89
CA HIS A 43 -8.48 -2.29 -1.56
C HIS A 43 -8.80 -3.79 -1.54
N HIS A 44 -8.39 -4.53 -0.50
CA HIS A 44 -8.51 -6.00 -0.44
C HIS A 44 -7.93 -6.72 -1.67
N GLY A 45 -6.85 -6.19 -2.25
CA GLY A 45 -6.22 -6.74 -3.45
C GLY A 45 -7.08 -6.64 -4.72
N LYS A 46 -8.15 -5.83 -4.68
CA LYS A 46 -9.05 -5.56 -5.81
C LYS A 46 -8.90 -4.12 -6.27
N PHE A 47 -9.17 -3.91 -7.56
CA PHE A 47 -9.07 -2.61 -8.21
C PHE A 47 -10.45 -2.13 -8.67
N PHE A 48 -10.77 -0.87 -8.38
CA PHE A 48 -12.04 -0.24 -8.69
C PHE A 48 -11.78 1.06 -9.45
N ASP A 49 -12.56 1.35 -10.49
CA ASP A 49 -12.54 2.67 -11.12
C ASP A 49 -13.04 3.70 -10.11
N TYR A 50 -12.29 4.79 -9.94
CA TYR A 50 -12.55 5.76 -8.90
C TYR A 50 -12.34 7.19 -9.38
N GLY A 51 -11.13 7.51 -9.82
CA GLY A 51 -10.72 8.88 -10.07
C GLY A 51 -10.00 9.06 -11.40
N ALA A 52 -9.33 10.20 -11.54
CA ALA A 52 -8.56 10.52 -12.72
C ALA A 52 -7.20 9.82 -12.73
N LYS A 53 -6.71 9.48 -13.93
CA LYS A 53 -5.30 9.12 -14.12
C LYS A 53 -4.40 10.28 -13.72
N PHE A 54 -3.20 9.98 -13.22
CA PHE A 54 -2.23 11.00 -12.84
C PHE A 54 -0.80 10.58 -13.15
N GLY A 55 0.11 11.55 -13.26
CA GLY A 55 1.49 11.31 -13.64
C GLY A 55 2.45 12.35 -13.07
N VAL A 56 3.64 12.44 -13.66
CA VAL A 56 4.68 13.39 -13.25
C VAL A 56 4.12 14.82 -13.33
N GLY A 57 4.24 15.57 -12.24
CA GLY A 57 3.75 16.94 -12.10
C GLY A 57 2.37 17.08 -11.45
N ASP A 58 1.61 15.99 -11.33
CA ASP A 58 0.35 16.00 -10.59
C ASP A 58 0.58 15.94 -9.07
N THR A 59 -0.21 16.68 -8.33
CA THR A 59 -0.26 16.65 -6.87
C THR A 59 -1.46 15.84 -6.41
N ILE A 60 -1.22 14.82 -5.58
CA ILE A 60 -2.28 13.96 -5.04
C ILE A 60 -2.32 14.11 -3.52
N VAL A 61 -3.47 14.49 -2.98
CA VAL A 61 -3.74 14.56 -1.55
C VAL A 61 -4.64 13.38 -1.16
N CYS A 62 -4.28 12.68 -0.09
CA CYS A 62 -5.11 11.66 0.53
C CYS A 62 -5.74 12.24 1.80
N ALA A 63 -7.06 12.25 1.88
CA ALA A 63 -7.80 12.79 3.01
C ALA A 63 -8.62 11.68 3.69
N VAL A 64 -8.64 11.68 5.02
CA VAL A 64 -9.32 10.67 5.83
C VAL A 64 -10.16 11.38 6.88
N ASP A 65 -11.47 11.16 6.86
CA ASP A 65 -12.40 11.63 7.88
C ASP A 65 -12.54 10.55 8.95
N LEU A 66 -12.16 10.90 10.18
CA LEU A 66 -12.24 10.06 11.38
C LEU A 66 -13.26 10.56 12.39
N ASP A 67 -13.91 11.69 12.12
CA ASP A 67 -14.87 12.32 13.02
C ASP A 67 -16.25 11.65 12.91
N SER A 68 -16.55 11.09 11.74
CA SER A 68 -17.81 10.39 11.42
C SER A 68 -17.96 9.00 12.08
N LYS A 69 -17.52 8.82 13.33
CA LYS A 69 -17.52 7.52 14.04
C LYS A 69 -18.93 6.89 14.08
N PRO A 70 -19.04 5.55 13.87
CA PRO A 70 -17.95 4.58 13.72
C PRO A 70 -17.38 4.48 12.30
N MET A 71 -17.98 5.15 11.32
CA MET A 71 -17.65 5.02 9.90
C MET A 71 -16.71 6.13 9.46
N ALA A 72 -15.42 5.81 9.42
CA ALA A 72 -14.45 6.65 8.76
C ALA A 72 -14.64 6.62 7.24
N SER A 73 -14.19 7.67 6.56
CA SER A 73 -14.15 7.71 5.11
C SER A 73 -12.79 8.16 4.60
N ILE A 74 -12.42 7.69 3.41
CA ILE A 74 -11.20 8.09 2.72
C ILE A 74 -11.57 8.60 1.34
N GLY A 75 -10.89 9.64 0.87
CA GLY A 75 -10.92 10.08 -0.51
C GLY A 75 -9.64 10.80 -0.91
N PHE A 76 -9.57 11.20 -2.18
CA PHE A 76 -8.37 11.77 -2.77
C PHE A 76 -8.72 13.07 -3.51
N ALA A 77 -7.78 14.01 -3.51
CA ALA A 77 -7.81 15.18 -4.37
C ALA A 77 -6.65 15.15 -5.36
N LYS A 78 -6.91 15.63 -6.59
CA LYS A 78 -5.88 15.82 -7.62
C LYS A 78 -5.79 17.30 -7.95
N ASN A 79 -4.60 17.89 -7.82
CA ASN A 79 -4.34 19.30 -8.14
C ASN A 79 -5.36 20.27 -7.49
N GLY A 80 -5.73 19.98 -6.24
CA GLY A 80 -6.73 20.76 -5.48
C GLY A 80 -8.19 20.41 -5.76
N GLU A 81 -8.50 19.57 -6.75
CA GLU A 81 -9.86 19.13 -7.06
C GLU A 81 -10.20 17.83 -6.30
N TRP A 82 -11.28 17.83 -5.53
CA TRP A 82 -11.77 16.65 -4.81
C TRP A 82 -12.39 15.61 -5.77
N LEU A 83 -11.89 14.38 -5.73
CA LEU A 83 -12.36 13.29 -6.60
C LEU A 83 -13.56 12.52 -6.02
N GLY A 84 -14.03 12.89 -4.82
CA GLY A 84 -15.11 12.20 -4.12
C GLY A 84 -14.62 11.19 -3.08
N PHE A 85 -15.53 10.60 -2.33
CA PHE A 85 -15.18 9.55 -1.37
C PHE A 85 -14.86 8.24 -2.09
N ALA A 86 -13.71 7.65 -1.75
CA ALA A 86 -13.25 6.39 -2.30
C ALA A 86 -13.89 5.20 -1.60
N GLN A 87 -13.90 5.20 -0.26
CA GLN A 87 -14.42 4.10 0.54
C GLN A 87 -14.77 4.58 1.95
N CYS A 88 -15.80 3.97 2.54
CA CYS A 88 -16.07 4.07 3.98
C CYS A 88 -15.63 2.79 4.69
N PHE A 89 -15.07 2.91 5.88
CA PHE A 89 -14.58 1.79 6.67
C PHE A 89 -14.79 2.01 8.16
N ASN A 90 -14.84 0.91 8.92
CA ASN A 90 -15.00 0.98 10.37
C ASN A 90 -13.64 1.26 11.03
N ALA A 91 -13.55 2.39 11.75
CA ALA A 91 -12.35 2.81 12.48
C ALA A 91 -12.41 2.50 13.99
N SER A 92 -13.44 1.80 14.48
CA SER A 92 -13.82 1.76 15.90
C SER A 92 -12.86 1.03 16.85
N GLU A 93 -11.92 0.21 16.38
CA GLU A 93 -11.21 -0.71 17.28
C GLU A 93 -9.73 -0.45 17.51
N THR A 94 -9.07 0.40 16.73
CA THR A 94 -7.63 0.73 16.93
C THR A 94 -7.25 1.77 15.88
N GLY A 95 -6.67 2.90 16.30
CA GLY A 95 -6.40 4.06 15.44
C GLY A 95 -5.63 3.73 14.15
N LEU A 96 -5.70 4.65 13.18
CA LEU A 96 -4.92 4.53 11.94
C LEU A 96 -3.47 4.97 12.20
N GLY A 97 -2.55 4.02 12.21
CA GLY A 97 -1.13 4.33 12.08
C GLY A 97 -0.81 4.68 10.63
N LEU A 98 -0.81 5.96 10.28
CA LEU A 98 -0.39 6.42 8.95
C LEU A 98 1.14 6.40 8.86
N MET A 99 1.68 5.69 7.86
CA MET A 99 3.07 5.86 7.46
C MET A 99 3.17 6.99 6.44
N GLN A 100 3.80 8.10 6.83
CA GLN A 100 4.08 9.22 5.94
C GLN A 100 5.32 8.93 5.09
N PHE A 101 5.16 9.01 3.77
CA PHE A 101 6.26 8.90 2.79
C PHE A 101 6.51 10.19 1.99
N SER A 102 6.00 11.36 2.44
CA SER A 102 6.14 12.62 1.69
C SER A 102 6.65 13.79 2.55
N ARG A 103 7.50 14.63 1.95
CA ARG A 103 7.80 16.00 2.41
C ARG A 103 6.62 16.90 2.08
N GLU A 104 6.29 17.84 2.96
CA GLU A 104 5.12 18.74 2.86
C GLU A 104 5.22 19.81 1.76
N ASP A 105 6.26 19.80 0.92
CA ASP A 105 6.52 20.86 -0.07
C ASP A 105 5.39 20.94 -1.12
N GLY A 106 4.45 21.87 -0.90
CA GLY A 106 3.41 22.25 -1.87
C GLY A 106 2.06 21.53 -1.77
N LEU A 107 1.80 20.78 -0.68
CA LEU A 107 0.48 20.17 -0.46
C LEU A 107 -0.45 21.17 0.26
N GLU A 108 -1.53 21.55 -0.42
CA GLU A 108 -2.62 22.32 0.18
C GLU A 108 -3.69 21.36 0.73
N PRO A 109 -4.14 21.53 2.00
CA PRO A 109 -5.23 20.74 2.55
C PRO A 109 -6.52 20.89 1.75
N VAL A 110 -7.30 19.81 1.69
CA VAL A 110 -8.65 19.85 1.15
C VAL A 110 -9.54 20.68 2.10
N GLU A 111 -10.49 21.43 1.57
CA GLU A 111 -11.44 22.20 2.37
C GLU A 111 -12.13 21.30 3.41
N GLY A 112 -12.08 21.71 4.68
CA GLY A 112 -12.63 20.94 5.80
C GLY A 112 -11.72 19.86 6.38
N TYR A 113 -10.50 19.70 5.84
CA TYR A 113 -9.48 18.79 6.39
C TYR A 113 -8.27 19.57 6.90
N GLU A 114 -7.65 19.05 7.94
CA GLU A 114 -6.40 19.59 8.48
C GLU A 114 -5.18 18.80 7.99
N PRO A 115 -4.01 19.45 7.89
CA PRO A 115 -2.75 18.76 7.68
C PRO A 115 -2.52 17.69 8.75
N TRP A 116 -1.94 16.55 8.37
CA TRP A 116 -1.57 15.50 9.32
C TRP A 116 -0.68 16.01 10.46
N THR A 117 0.11 17.05 10.23
CA THR A 117 0.97 17.65 11.26
C THR A 117 0.22 18.24 12.44
N SER A 118 -1.04 18.67 12.29
CA SER A 118 -1.86 19.11 13.43
C SER A 118 -2.16 17.98 14.41
N ALA A 119 -2.26 16.74 13.93
CA ALA A 119 -2.54 15.57 14.76
C ALA A 119 -1.44 15.29 15.82
N PHE A 120 -0.20 15.76 15.61
CA PHE A 120 0.84 15.70 16.64
C PHE A 120 0.60 16.68 17.78
N ALA A 121 0.15 17.91 17.48
CA ALA A 121 -0.16 18.92 18.48
C ALA A 121 -1.34 18.49 19.36
N ASP A 122 -2.31 17.79 18.78
CA ASP A 122 -3.49 17.29 19.48
C ASP A 122 -3.25 15.99 20.27
N GLY A 123 -2.06 15.40 20.16
CA GLY A 123 -1.73 14.12 20.81
C GLY A 123 -2.43 12.91 20.17
N ASN A 124 -2.96 13.06 18.96
CA ASN A 124 -3.67 12.02 18.20
C ASN A 124 -2.75 11.24 17.25
N ALA A 125 -1.52 11.70 17.03
CA ALA A 125 -0.51 11.01 16.23
C ALA A 125 0.58 10.37 17.10
N VAL A 126 0.92 9.13 16.77
CA VAL A 126 2.10 8.44 17.33
C VAL A 126 3.15 8.36 16.24
N SER A 127 4.36 8.83 16.52
CA SER A 127 5.48 8.63 15.59
C SER A 127 5.76 7.14 15.44
N GLY A 128 5.94 6.67 14.20
CA GLY A 128 6.52 5.35 13.98
C GLY A 128 7.92 5.25 14.63
N PRO A 129 8.50 4.05 14.80
CA PRO A 129 9.86 3.86 15.28
C PRO A 129 10.82 4.88 14.67
N VAL A 130 11.28 5.77 15.54
CA VAL A 130 12.28 6.78 15.24
C VAL A 130 13.61 6.17 15.67
N PHE A 131 14.49 5.91 14.70
CA PHE A 131 15.85 5.52 15.02
C PHE A 131 16.57 6.76 15.56
N ALA A 132 16.99 6.72 16.82
CA ALA A 132 17.67 7.83 17.46
C ALA A 132 19.08 8.04 16.86
N GLN A 133 19.65 6.99 16.27
CA GLN A 133 20.93 7.01 15.58
C GLN A 133 20.85 6.17 14.29
N GLN A 134 21.55 6.60 13.22
CA GLN A 134 21.64 5.85 11.96
C GLN A 134 22.15 4.40 12.13
N GLY A 135 22.84 4.10 13.24
CA GLY A 135 23.36 2.76 13.57
C GLY A 135 22.34 1.79 14.19
N GLU A 136 21.12 2.24 14.50
CA GLU A 136 20.06 1.39 15.09
C GLU A 136 19.26 0.61 14.02
N CYS A 137 19.59 0.78 12.73
CA CYS A 137 19.02 -0.01 11.65
C CYS A 137 19.56 -1.46 11.73
N GLU A 138 18.68 -2.41 12.05
CA GLU A 138 19.02 -3.83 12.12
C GLU A 138 18.78 -4.52 10.77
N LEU A 139 19.85 -5.06 10.17
CA LEU A 139 19.77 -5.95 9.02
C LEU A 139 20.17 -7.37 9.44
N LEU A 140 19.23 -8.32 9.38
CA LEU A 140 19.51 -9.73 9.60
C LEU A 140 19.50 -10.49 8.27
N MET A 141 20.65 -11.05 7.88
CA MET A 141 20.78 -11.90 6.70
C MET A 141 20.96 -13.36 7.11
N MET A 142 20.09 -14.24 6.63
CA MET A 142 20.17 -15.68 6.91
C MET A 142 20.78 -16.44 5.75
N VAL A 143 21.93 -17.06 5.99
CA VAL A 143 22.65 -17.88 5.00
C VAL A 143 22.68 -19.33 5.48
N GLY A 144 22.39 -20.27 4.57
CA GLY A 144 22.44 -21.70 4.89
C GLY A 144 21.75 -22.56 3.86
N LEU A 145 21.83 -23.89 4.03
CA LEU A 145 21.32 -24.88 3.09
C LEU A 145 19.80 -24.78 2.87
N PRO A 146 19.27 -25.18 1.70
CA PRO A 146 17.83 -25.38 1.50
C PRO A 146 17.24 -26.28 2.59
N ALA A 147 15.99 -26.01 2.98
CA ALA A 147 15.28 -26.75 4.04
C ALA A 147 15.91 -26.72 5.46
N ALA A 148 16.97 -25.95 5.71
CA ALA A 148 17.58 -25.81 7.05
C ALA A 148 16.74 -25.00 8.06
N GLY A 149 15.50 -24.61 7.72
CA GLY A 149 14.59 -23.89 8.63
C GLY A 149 14.80 -22.37 8.72
N LYS A 150 15.60 -21.76 7.83
CA LYS A 150 15.89 -20.31 7.83
C LYS A 150 14.61 -19.46 7.83
N THR A 151 13.71 -19.73 6.88
CA THR A 151 12.43 -18.99 6.77
C THR A 151 11.59 -19.15 8.02
N THR A 152 11.49 -20.36 8.57
CA THR A 152 10.76 -20.64 9.81
C THR A 152 11.32 -19.85 11.01
N TRP A 153 12.65 -19.77 11.13
CA TRP A 153 13.29 -18.95 12.16
C TRP A 153 12.98 -17.47 11.96
N ALA A 154 13.05 -16.97 10.72
CA ALA A 154 12.78 -15.58 10.40
C ALA A 154 11.35 -15.15 10.75
N GLU A 155 10.37 -15.94 10.32
CA GLU A 155 8.96 -15.69 10.60
C GLU A 155 8.67 -15.72 12.10
N LYS A 156 9.33 -16.63 12.83
CA LYS A 156 9.23 -16.69 14.30
C LYS A 156 9.80 -15.43 14.95
N TRP A 157 10.98 -14.98 14.52
CA TRP A 157 11.62 -13.77 15.05
C TRP A 157 10.77 -12.51 14.83
N VAL A 158 10.17 -12.37 13.65
CA VAL A 158 9.25 -11.26 13.34
C VAL A 158 8.04 -11.27 14.28
N LYS A 159 7.49 -12.44 14.60
CA LYS A 159 6.34 -12.59 15.51
C LYS A 159 6.70 -12.32 16.97
N GLU A 160 7.91 -12.66 17.39
CA GLU A 160 8.40 -12.44 18.76
C GLU A 160 8.82 -10.98 19.01
N HIS A 161 9.07 -10.19 17.96
CA HIS A 161 9.49 -8.79 18.02
C HIS A 161 8.59 -7.83 17.23
N PRO A 162 7.28 -7.74 17.53
CA PRO A 162 6.34 -6.88 16.80
C PRO A 162 6.69 -5.38 16.86
N GLU A 163 7.38 -4.95 17.92
CA GLU A 163 7.83 -3.57 18.12
C GLU A 163 8.88 -3.12 17.08
N LYS A 164 9.67 -4.06 16.56
CA LYS A 164 10.73 -3.77 15.59
C LYS A 164 10.23 -3.63 14.15
N ARG A 165 9.01 -4.12 13.87
CA ARG A 165 8.37 -4.08 12.53
C ARG A 165 9.31 -4.53 11.41
N PHE A 166 9.99 -5.68 11.58
CA PHE A 166 10.88 -6.24 10.57
C PHE A 166 10.16 -6.47 9.24
N VAL A 167 10.80 -6.08 8.13
CA VAL A 167 10.37 -6.44 6.78
C VAL A 167 11.14 -7.67 6.34
N LEU A 168 10.45 -8.81 6.24
CA LEU A 168 11.07 -10.07 5.85
C LEU A 168 11.26 -10.13 4.32
N LEU A 169 12.48 -9.86 3.86
CA LEU A 169 12.87 -9.99 2.46
C LEU A 169 13.19 -11.46 2.14
N GLY A 170 12.16 -12.23 1.79
CA GLY A 170 12.28 -13.62 1.35
C GLY A 170 11.84 -13.84 -0.09
N THR A 171 12.09 -15.04 -0.62
CA THR A 171 11.68 -15.42 -1.98
C THR A 171 10.17 -15.23 -2.20
N ASN A 172 9.36 -15.53 -1.20
CA ASN A 172 7.90 -15.33 -1.27
C ASN A 172 7.53 -13.86 -1.43
N LEU A 173 8.15 -12.95 -0.68
CA LEU A 173 7.91 -11.52 -0.83
C LEU A 173 8.35 -11.04 -2.22
N ALA A 174 9.50 -11.50 -2.70
CA ALA A 174 9.95 -11.18 -4.06
C ALA A 174 8.95 -11.68 -5.11
N LEU A 175 8.47 -12.91 -4.99
CA LEU A 175 7.45 -13.49 -5.89
C LEU A 175 6.11 -12.76 -5.78
N ASP A 176 5.71 -12.33 -4.58
CA ASP A 176 4.48 -11.57 -4.36
C ASP A 176 4.56 -10.17 -4.98
N GLN A 177 5.71 -9.49 -4.88
CA GLN A 177 5.97 -8.22 -5.55
C GLN A 177 6.09 -8.36 -7.07
N MET A 178 6.44 -9.55 -7.56
CA MET A 178 6.45 -9.89 -8.98
C MET A 178 5.06 -10.22 -9.54
N LYS A 179 4.02 -10.33 -8.70
CA LYS A 179 2.65 -10.44 -9.18
C LYS A 179 2.29 -9.12 -9.86
N VAL A 180 2.25 -9.16 -11.19
CA VAL A 180 1.72 -8.06 -11.99
C VAL A 180 0.29 -7.80 -11.50
N SER A 181 0.02 -6.57 -11.05
CA SER A 181 -1.29 -6.13 -10.51
C SER A 181 -2.40 -6.10 -11.58
N PHE A 182 -2.36 -6.99 -12.57
CA PHE A 182 -3.29 -7.00 -13.68
C PHE A 182 -4.44 -7.97 -13.39
N VAL A 183 -5.65 -7.43 -13.36
CA VAL A 183 -6.86 -8.17 -13.70
C VAL A 183 -6.74 -8.45 -15.19
N LEU A 184 -6.28 -9.65 -15.59
CA LEU A 184 -6.58 -10.12 -16.94
C LEU A 184 -8.10 -10.10 -17.06
N PRO A 185 -8.69 -9.42 -18.07
CA PRO A 185 -10.10 -9.66 -18.37
C PRO A 185 -10.21 -11.15 -18.61
N LEU A 186 -11.01 -11.84 -17.78
CA LEU A 186 -11.34 -13.24 -17.98
C LEU A 186 -11.94 -13.33 -19.40
N SER A 187 -11.13 -13.81 -20.33
CA SER A 187 -11.45 -13.98 -21.73
C SER A 187 -12.60 -14.98 -21.85
N LYS A 188 -13.84 -14.47 -21.89
CA LYS A 188 -15.02 -15.28 -22.24
C LYS A 188 -15.56 -15.00 -23.64
N ASP A 189 -15.00 -14.05 -24.38
CA ASP A 189 -15.56 -13.63 -25.67
C ASP A 189 -14.60 -13.75 -26.87
N VAL A 190 -13.74 -14.78 -26.90
CA VAL A 190 -13.01 -15.13 -28.13
C VAL A 190 -13.18 -16.63 -28.43
N PRO A 191 -14.03 -17.02 -29.41
CA PRO A 191 -14.14 -18.40 -29.81
C PRO A 191 -12.90 -18.79 -30.62
N GLY A 192 -12.02 -19.62 -30.06
CA GLY A 192 -11.02 -20.35 -30.85
C GLY A 192 -9.58 -20.44 -30.36
N SER A 193 -9.21 -20.01 -29.15
CA SER A 193 -7.83 -20.20 -28.66
C SER A 193 -7.74 -21.40 -27.70
N VAL A 194 -7.16 -22.49 -28.21
CA VAL A 194 -6.67 -23.62 -27.42
C VAL A 194 -5.34 -23.18 -26.82
N GLU A 195 -5.24 -23.09 -25.49
CA GLU A 195 -3.97 -22.85 -24.81
C GLU A 195 -3.63 -24.07 -23.94
N PRO A 196 -2.51 -24.77 -24.19
CA PRO A 196 -1.98 -25.75 -23.27
C PRO A 196 -1.26 -25.02 -22.12
N PHE A 197 -1.62 -25.36 -20.90
CA PHE A 197 -0.79 -25.05 -19.73
C PHE A 197 0.48 -25.89 -19.82
N ASP A 198 1.62 -25.26 -20.10
CA ASP A 198 2.92 -25.83 -19.77
C ASP A 198 3.53 -25.03 -18.62
N GLU A 199 3.54 -25.68 -17.45
CA GLU A 199 4.39 -25.31 -16.33
C GLU A 199 5.85 -25.26 -16.79
N VAL A 200 6.53 -24.13 -16.59
CA VAL A 200 7.99 -24.09 -16.68
C VAL A 200 8.54 -23.39 -15.44
N TYR A 201 9.11 -24.21 -14.57
CA TYR A 201 10.13 -23.79 -13.60
C TYR A 201 11.42 -23.43 -14.35
N CYS A 202 12.03 -22.30 -13.99
CA CYS A 202 13.48 -22.09 -13.89
C CYS A 202 13.73 -20.99 -12.86
#